data_AF-A0A1A9GR36-F1
#
_entry.id   AF-A0A1A9GR36-F1
#
_cell.length_a   1.000
_cell.length_b   1.000
_cell.length_c   1.000
_cell.angle_alpha   90.00
_cell.angle_beta   90.00
_cell.angle_gamma   90.00
#
_symmetry.space_group_name_H-M   'P 1'
#
loop_
_entity.id
_entity.type
_entity.pdbx_description
1 polymer ?
#
loop_
_entity_poly.entity_id
_entity_poly.type
_entity_poly.pdbx_seq_one_letter_code
_entity_poly.pdbx_strand_id
1 'polypeptide(L)'
;MAADDEHAGLVPSRGVLLIKDFCRHTGLDQAVVAGLMRSERIRGGLWRDEAQTRLFGLFDDVLPTTAELEALGLAVSDGYDPDSLRSS
;
A
#
# COMPACT_ATOMS: atom_id res chain seq x y z
N MET A 1 -42.74 1.03 -5.21
CA MET A 1 -41.76 1.43 -4.19
C MET A 1 -40.57 0.50 -4.41
N ALA A 2 -39.48 1.04 -4.97
CA ALA A 2 -38.36 0.26 -5.49
C ALA A 2 -37.44 -0.25 -4.37
N ALA A 3 -36.66 -1.27 -4.72
CA ALA A 3 -35.92 -2.21 -3.89
C ALA A 3 -34.75 -1.63 -3.08
N ASP A 4 -34.54 -2.25 -1.92
CA ASP A 4 -33.32 -2.92 -1.45
C ASP A 4 -31.93 -2.33 -1.82
N ASP A 5 -31.15 -2.16 -0.75
CA ASP A 5 -29.70 -2.33 -0.64
C ASP A 5 -28.79 -1.55 -1.59
N GLU A 6 -28.07 -0.58 -1.01
CA GLU A 6 -26.63 -0.50 -1.28
C GLU A 6 -25.96 0.04 -0.02
N HIS A 7 -25.36 -0.87 0.73
CA HIS A 7 -24.41 -0.61 1.80
C HIS A 7 -23.64 0.70 1.57
N ALA A 8 -23.91 1.71 2.41
CA ALA A 8 -22.90 2.70 2.74
C ALA A 8 -21.75 1.92 3.37
N GLY A 9 -20.85 1.41 2.52
CA GLY A 9 -19.74 0.57 2.87
C GLY A 9 -18.92 1.31 3.89
N LEU A 10 -19.15 0.97 5.16
CA LEU A 10 -18.22 1.21 6.25
C LEU A 10 -16.88 0.77 5.72
N VAL A 11 -16.03 1.72 5.34
CA VAL A 11 -14.67 1.41 4.93
C VAL A 11 -14.11 0.67 6.15
N PRO A 12 -13.83 -0.64 6.06
CA PRO A 12 -13.23 -1.34 7.19
C PRO A 12 -12.01 -0.53 7.58
N SER A 13 -11.90 -0.21 8.87
CA SER A 13 -10.89 0.66 9.48
C SER A 13 -9.57 0.57 8.73
N ARG A 14 -9.38 1.42 7.71
CA ARG A 14 -8.28 1.22 6.76
C ARG A 14 -7.03 1.68 7.47
N GLY A 15 -6.22 0.74 7.94
CA GLY A 15 -4.98 1.06 8.62
C GLY A 15 -4.01 1.67 7.61
N VAL A 16 -3.19 2.59 8.10
CA VAL A 16 -2.17 3.25 7.30
C VAL A 16 -0.82 2.77 7.76
N LEU A 17 -0.12 2.08 6.87
CA LEU A 17 1.30 1.78 7.06
C LEU A 17 2.13 2.97 6.60
N LEU A 18 2.97 3.50 7.49
CA LEU A 18 3.88 4.58 7.12
C LEU A 18 4.91 4.07 6.12
N ILE A 19 5.26 4.90 5.15
CA ILE A 19 6.17 4.48 4.07
C ILE A 19 7.54 4.04 4.59
N LYS A 20 8.03 4.66 5.66
CA LYS A 20 9.29 4.29 6.31
C LYS A 20 9.25 2.87 6.88
N ASP A 21 8.11 2.45 7.40
CA ASP A 21 7.94 1.13 8.00
C ASP A 21 7.78 0.10 6.89
N PHE A 22 7.03 0.41 5.83
CA PHE A 22 6.98 -0.40 4.61
C PHE A 22 8.37 -0.62 3.99
N CYS A 23 9.16 0.45 3.80
CA CYS A 23 10.54 0.36 3.32
C CYS A 23 11.42 -0.48 4.24
N ARG A 24 11.24 -0.37 5.56
CA ARG A 24 11.99 -1.17 6.54
C ARG A 24 11.66 -2.65 6.46
N HIS A 25 10.38 -3.01 6.29
CA HIS A 25 9.95 -4.40 6.19
C HIS A 25 10.30 -5.02 4.83
N THR A 26 10.15 -4.28 3.74
CA THR A 26 10.43 -4.76 2.38
C THR A 26 11.90 -4.66 1.99
N GLY A 27 12.68 -3.79 2.65
CA GLY A 27 14.04 -3.44 2.24
C GLY A 27 14.11 -2.51 1.03
N LEU A 28 12.96 -2.03 0.51
CA LEU A 28 12.90 -1.19 -0.68
C LEU A 28 13.19 0.27 -0.36
N ASP A 29 13.87 0.94 -1.29
CA ASP A 29 14.09 2.38 -1.20
C ASP A 29 12.78 3.17 -1.42
N GLN A 30 12.61 4.25 -0.66
CA GLN A 30 11.41 5.07 -0.71
C GLN A 30 11.17 5.68 -2.10
N ALA A 31 12.22 6.05 -2.84
CA ALA A 31 12.09 6.58 -4.19
C ALA A 31 11.61 5.51 -5.18
N VAL A 32 12.05 4.26 -5.00
CA VAL A 32 11.56 3.12 -5.80
C VAL A 32 10.07 2.91 -5.55
N VAL A 33 9.64 2.86 -4.29
CA VAL A 33 8.22 2.69 -3.94
C VAL A 33 7.38 3.84 -4.48
N ALA A 34 7.85 5.08 -4.34
CA ALA A 34 7.16 6.25 -4.90
C ALA A 34 7.06 6.17 -6.43
N GLY A 35 8.10 5.73 -7.13
CA GLY A 35 8.08 5.52 -8.58
C GLY A 35 7.06 4.46 -9.01
N LEU A 36 6.95 3.37 -8.26
CA LEU A 36 5.99 2.29 -8.51
C LEU A 36 4.54 2.75 -8.29
N MET A 37 4.29 3.56 -7.27
CA MET A 37 2.97 4.13 -7.02
C MET A 37 2.56 5.14 -8.09
N ARG A 38 3.47 6.02 -8.51
CA ARG A 38 3.22 6.94 -9.65
C ARG A 38 2.97 6.20 -10.96
N SER A 39 3.55 5.02 -11.10
CA SER A 39 3.35 4.13 -12.27
C SER A 39 2.16 3.18 -12.09
N GLU A 40 1.36 3.35 -11.03
CA GLU A 40 0.18 2.55 -10.69
C GLU A 40 0.44 1.04 -10.53
N ARG A 41 1.71 0.65 -10.33
CA ARG A 41 2.14 -0.73 -10.06
C ARG A 41 1.87 -1.15 -8.62
N ILE A 42 1.91 -0.19 -7.69
CA ILE A 42 1.50 -0.35 -6.30
C ILE A 42 0.37 0.64 -6.06
N ARG A 43 -0.74 0.18 -5.47
CA ARG A 43 -1.92 1.00 -5.21
C ARG A 43 -1.97 1.46 -3.75
N GLY A 44 -2.87 2.40 -3.47
CA GLY A 44 -3.16 2.85 -2.11
C GLY A 44 -2.14 3.80 -1.50
N GLY A 45 -1.27 4.42 -2.31
CA GLY A 45 -0.33 5.43 -1.84
C GLY A 45 -1.03 6.67 -1.29
N LEU A 46 -0.58 7.12 -0.12
CA LEU A 46 -1.01 8.36 0.53
C LEU A 46 0.08 9.42 0.39
N TRP A 47 -0.26 10.53 -0.27
CA TRP A 47 0.66 11.63 -0.53
C TRP A 47 0.32 12.84 0.35
N ARG A 48 1.33 13.60 0.78
CA ARG A 48 1.12 14.84 1.55
C ARG A 48 0.73 16.03 0.68
N ASP A 49 0.94 15.92 -0.62
CA ASP A 49 0.73 16.99 -1.59
C ASP A 49 0.06 16.45 -2.85
N GLU A 50 -0.71 17.32 -3.52
CA GLU A 50 -1.42 16.99 -4.77
C GLU A 50 -0.45 16.69 -5.93
N ALA A 51 0.77 17.23 -5.88
CA ALA A 51 1.81 16.95 -6.86
C ALA A 51 2.45 15.56 -6.68
N GLN A 52 2.02 14.77 -5.69
CA GLN A 52 2.51 13.42 -5.40
C GLN A 52 4.04 13.36 -5.30
N THR A 53 4.63 14.36 -4.66
CA THR A 53 6.09 14.45 -4.46
C THR A 53 6.52 13.84 -3.12
N ARG A 54 5.66 13.91 -2.09
CA ARG A 54 5.95 13.44 -0.73
C ARG A 54 5.05 12.28 -0.34
N LEU A 55 5.54 11.06 -0.58
CA LEU A 55 4.88 9.83 -0.16
C LEU A 55 4.90 9.73 1.38
N PHE A 56 3.74 9.56 1.99
CA PHE A 56 3.56 9.45 3.43
C PHE A 56 3.39 8.01 3.90
N GLY A 57 2.63 7.21 3.14
CA GLY A 57 2.30 5.85 3.52
C GLY A 57 1.44 5.19 2.46
N LEU A 58 0.88 4.05 2.83
CA LEU A 58 -0.08 3.32 2.02
C LEU A 58 -1.09 2.61 2.90
N PHE A 59 -2.26 2.32 2.33
CA PHE A 59 -3.25 1.52 3.05
C PHE A 59 -2.77 0.08 3.20
N ASP A 60 -2.97 -0.48 4.39
CA ASP A 60 -2.50 -1.82 4.71
C ASP A 60 -3.32 -2.93 4.02
N ASP A 61 -4.58 -2.67 3.67
CA ASP A 61 -5.45 -3.61 2.94
C ASP A 61 -5.02 -3.86 1.48
N VAL A 62 -4.21 -2.96 0.91
CA VAL A 62 -3.70 -3.05 -0.47
C VAL A 62 -2.18 -3.20 -0.52
N LEU A 63 -1.58 -3.71 0.56
CA LEU A 63 -0.16 -4.07 0.55
C LEU A 63 0.11 -5.13 -0.53
N PRO A 64 1.09 -4.88 -1.42
CA PRO A 64 1.46 -5.86 -2.43
C PRO A 64 2.08 -7.08 -1.76
N THR A 65 1.84 -8.26 -2.32
CA THR A 65 2.51 -9.48 -1.88
C THR A 65 3.98 -9.48 -2.29
N THR A 66 4.79 -10.32 -1.63
CA THR A 66 6.21 -10.52 -2.01
C THR A 66 6.31 -10.92 -3.48
N ALA A 67 5.47 -11.86 -3.93
CA ALA A 67 5.44 -12.32 -5.32
C ALA A 67 5.12 -11.19 -6.33
N GLU A 68 4.20 -10.28 -5.99
CA GLU A 68 3.89 -9.12 -6.84
C GLU A 68 5.08 -8.16 -6.95
N LEU A 69 5.78 -7.91 -5.84
CA LEU A 69 6.98 -7.08 -5.83
C LEU A 69 8.12 -7.73 -6.60
N GLU A 70 8.33 -9.04 -6.44
CA GLU A 70 9.33 -9.81 -7.21
C GLU A 70 9.00 -9.84 -8.70
N ALA A 71 7.72 -9.95 -9.08
CA ALA A 71 7.29 -9.87 -10.48
C ALA A 71 7.56 -8.49 -11.11
N LEU A 72 7.71 -7.43 -10.29
CA LEU A 72 8.16 -6.10 -10.71
C LEU A 72 9.70 -5.99 -10.78
N GLY A 73 10.42 -7.09 -10.50
CA GLY A 73 11.88 -7.15 -10.49
C GLY A 73 12.51 -6.60 -9.21
N LEU A 74 11.74 -6.50 -8.12
CA LEU A 74 12.22 -5.95 -6.85
C LEU A 74 12.75 -7.07 -5.95
N ALA A 75 13.92 -6.85 -5.37
CA ALA A 75 14.43 -7.71 -4.32
C ALA A 75 13.79 -7.31 -2.98
N VAL A 76 12.87 -8.13 -2.48
CA VAL A 76 12.16 -7.91 -1.22
C VAL A 76 12.84 -8.70 -0.10
N SER A 77 12.84 -8.16 1.10
CA SER A 77 13.33 -8.86 2.29
C SER A 77 12.46 -10.08 2.62
N ASP A 78 13.10 -11.20 2.96
CA ASP A 78 12.45 -12.47 3.36
C ASP A 78 11.53 -12.31 4.59
N GLY A 79 11.75 -11.25 5.39
CA GLY A 79 10.94 -10.91 6.56
C GLY A 79 9.70 -10.05 6.27
N TYR A 80 9.41 -9.74 5.00
CA TYR A 80 8.20 -9.04 4.62
C TYR A 80 7.01 -9.98 4.58
N ASP A 81 6.05 -9.76 5.47
CA ASP A 81 4.76 -10.43 5.48
C ASP A 81 3.64 -9.38 5.48
N PRO A 82 2.88 -9.21 4.37
CA PRO A 82 1.84 -8.19 4.28
C PRO A 82 0.68 -8.45 5.23
N ASP A 83 0.34 -9.71 5.52
CA ASP A 83 -0.75 -10.07 6.43
C ASP A 83 -0.45 -9.71 7.89
N SER A 84 0.80 -9.87 8.33
CA SER A 84 1.26 -9.41 9.66
C SER A 84 1.25 -7.89 9.82
N LEU A 85 1.24 -7.13 8.71
CA LEU A 85 1.23 -5.67 8.70
C LEU A 85 -0.17 -5.06 8.57
N ARG A 86 -1.18 -5.88 8.27
CA ARG A 86 -2.58 -5.45 8.23
C ARG A 86 -3.10 -5.28 9.65
N SER A 87 -3.59 -4.09 9.96
CA SER A 87 -4.29 -3.86 11.22
C SER A 87 -5.64 -4.57 11.16
N SER A 88 -5.84 -5.59 12.01
CA SER A 88 -7.15 -6.24 12.23
C SER A 88 -8.20 -5.28 12.81
#